data_AF-A0A0G0RKZ6-F1
#
_entry.id   AF-A0A0G0RKZ6-F1
#
_cell.length_a   1.000
_cell.length_b   1.000
_cell.length_c   1.000
_cell.angle_alpha   90.00
_cell.angle_beta   90.00
_cell.angle_gamma   90.00
#
_symmetry.space_group_name_H-M   'P 1'
#
loop_
_entity.id
_entity.type
_entity.pdbx_description
1 polymer ?
#
loop_
_entity_poly.entity_id
_entity_poly.type
_entity_poly.pdbx_seq_one_letter_code
_entity_poly.pdbx_strand_id
1 'polypeptide(L)'
;MNDVEVVLHCGDWCAPSTLAYFRENFTGDIYGVYGNVHDDAKVVQKKAKENKIIIKEDKLRIKIEKLNILLTHYPETAQRIAKTNKYHMIFYGHNHKPWKEVIAKTYVINPGTLAGMFYRASFALYDTKTRKLELIILDELK
;
A
#
# COMPACT_ATOMS: atom_id res chain seq x y z
N MET A 1 -7.10 16.52 -6.62
CA MET A 1 -7.02 15.04 -6.61
C MET A 1 -8.45 14.50 -6.59
N ASN A 2 -9.14 14.43 -7.73
CA ASN A 2 -10.57 14.05 -7.75
C ASN A 2 -10.85 12.68 -8.39
N ASP A 3 -9.81 11.92 -8.79
CA ASP A 3 -9.98 10.64 -9.51
C ASP A 3 -9.37 9.42 -8.78
N VAL A 4 -8.93 9.55 -7.53
CA VAL A 4 -8.41 8.41 -6.78
C VAL A 4 -9.56 7.73 -6.04
N GLU A 5 -9.86 6.49 -6.40
CA GLU A 5 -10.95 5.71 -5.81
C GLU A 5 -10.48 4.81 -4.65
N VAL A 6 -9.21 4.39 -4.67
CA VAL A 6 -8.66 3.41 -3.71
C VAL A 6 -7.26 3.80 -3.24
N VAL A 7 -7.02 3.69 -1.93
CA VAL A 7 -5.71 3.82 -1.29
C VAL A 7 -5.23 2.46 -0.75
N LEU A 8 -3.98 2.12 -1.06
CA LEU A 8 -3.29 0.91 -0.62
C LEU A 8 -2.11 1.28 0.30
N HIS A 9 -2.14 0.87 1.56
CA HIS A 9 -1.08 1.14 2.53
C HIS A 9 -0.32 -0.13 2.92
N CYS A 10 1.00 -0.13 2.72
CA CYS A 10 1.84 -1.33 2.83
C CYS A 10 2.37 -1.61 4.24
N GLY A 11 1.70 -1.14 5.30
CA GLY A 11 2.15 -1.28 6.69
C GLY A 11 2.67 0.00 7.34
N ASP A 12 3.10 -0.10 8.59
CA ASP A 12 3.61 1.00 9.41
C ASP A 12 2.70 2.22 9.50
N TRP A 13 1.47 2.01 9.98
CA TRP A 13 0.52 3.08 10.26
C TRP A 13 0.94 3.99 11.42
N CYS A 14 1.90 3.52 12.24
CA CYS A 14 2.44 4.15 13.44
C CYS A 14 1.39 4.43 14.53
N ALA A 15 0.46 5.36 14.30
CA ALA A 15 -0.51 5.83 15.28
C ALA A 15 -1.97 5.65 14.81
N PRO A 16 -2.92 5.41 15.71
CA PRO A 16 -4.35 5.36 15.37
C PRO A 16 -4.89 6.68 14.77
N SER A 17 -4.27 7.82 15.10
CA SER A 17 -4.62 9.12 14.52
C SER A 17 -4.40 9.17 13.01
N THR A 18 -3.43 8.44 12.47
CA THR A 18 -3.20 8.31 11.02
C THR A 18 -4.45 7.79 10.31
N LEU A 19 -5.15 6.82 10.91
CA LEU A 19 -6.37 6.25 10.33
C LEU A 19 -7.52 7.26 10.28
N ALA A 20 -7.65 8.09 11.33
CA ALA A 20 -8.64 9.16 11.35
C ALA A 20 -8.33 10.20 10.26
N TYR A 21 -7.07 10.63 10.16
CA TYR A 21 -6.63 11.58 9.14
C TYR A 21 -6.94 11.09 7.72
N PHE A 22 -6.61 9.83 7.41
CA PHE A 22 -6.95 9.25 6.10
C PHE A 22 -8.44 9.29 5.82
N ARG A 23 -9.29 8.96 6.80
CA ARG A 23 -10.73 8.95 6.58
C ARG A 23 -11.33 10.34 6.44
N GLU A 24 -10.81 11.33 7.17
CA GLU A 24 -11.24 12.73 7.08
C GLU A 24 -10.90 13.35 5.73
N ASN A 25 -9.77 12.95 5.13
CA ASN A 25 -9.23 13.58 3.91
C ASN A 25 -9.44 12.77 2.62
N PHE A 26 -9.93 11.54 2.73
CA PHE A 26 -10.22 10.67 1.59
C PHE A 26 -11.61 10.10 1.77
N THR A 27 -12.36 9.87 0.69
CA THR A 27 -13.73 9.28 0.74
C THR A 27 -13.81 7.89 0.12
N GLY A 28 -12.81 7.49 -0.67
CA GLY A 28 -12.74 6.17 -1.31
C GLY A 28 -12.37 5.03 -0.35
N ASP A 29 -12.10 3.86 -0.94
CA ASP A 29 -11.75 2.66 -0.18
C ASP A 29 -10.30 2.69 0.28
N ILE A 30 -10.06 2.31 1.53
CA ILE A 30 -8.72 2.27 2.11
C ILE A 30 -8.44 0.84 2.57
N TYR A 31 -7.40 0.27 1.99
CA TYR A 31 -6.92 -1.07 2.28
C TYR A 31 -5.48 -1.02 2.77
N GLY A 32 -5.13 -1.90 3.70
CA GLY A 32 -3.74 -2.06 4.07
C GLY A 32 -3.44 -3.34 4.84
N VAL A 33 -2.18 -3.44 5.20
CA VAL A 33 -1.66 -4.45 6.12
C VAL A 33 -1.04 -3.79 7.34
N TYR A 34 -0.81 -4.52 8.42
CA TYR A 34 0.07 -4.05 9.49
C TYR A 34 1.53 -4.13 9.02
N GLY A 35 2.36 -3.23 9.55
CA GLY A 35 3.81 -3.37 9.47
C GLY A 35 4.39 -3.70 10.83
N ASN A 36 5.72 -3.71 10.94
CA ASN A 36 6.37 -4.00 12.22
C ASN A 36 6.33 -2.82 13.21
N VAL A 37 5.95 -1.62 12.75
CA VAL A 37 5.80 -0.41 13.59
C VAL A 37 4.34 0.02 13.64
N HIS A 38 3.64 -0.36 14.70
CA HIS A 38 2.30 0.12 14.98
C HIS A 38 2.06 0.16 16.49
N ASP A 39 1.20 1.08 16.91
CA ASP A 39 0.64 1.13 18.26
C ASP A 39 -0.15 -0.16 18.58
N ASP A 40 -0.69 -0.30 19.80
CA ASP A 40 -1.45 -1.48 20.23
C ASP A 40 -2.43 -1.95 19.14
N ALA A 41 -2.20 -3.18 18.66
CA ALA A 41 -2.94 -3.75 17.53
C ALA A 41 -4.47 -3.75 17.75
N LYS A 42 -4.95 -3.87 19.01
CA LYS A 42 -6.38 -3.79 19.33
C LYS A 42 -6.91 -2.37 19.16
N VAL A 43 -6.13 -1.37 19.55
CA VAL A 43 -6.49 0.04 19.39
C VAL A 43 -6.53 0.40 17.91
N VAL A 44 -5.51 0.02 17.14
CA VAL A 44 -5.45 0.24 15.69
C VAL A 44 -6.61 -0.48 14.99
N GLN A 45 -6.90 -1.74 15.35
CA GLN A 45 -8.01 -2.49 14.77
C GLN A 45 -9.36 -1.84 15.06
N LYS A 46 -9.60 -1.42 16.31
CA LYS A 46 -10.82 -0.70 16.70
C LYS A 46 -10.96 0.57 15.86
N LYS A 47 -9.90 1.36 15.76
CA LYS A 47 -9.90 2.62 15.02
C LYS A 47 -10.07 2.42 13.52
N ALA A 48 -9.48 1.37 12.95
CA ALA A 48 -9.68 1.00 11.55
C ALA A 48 -11.15 0.67 11.28
N LYS A 49 -11.80 -0.09 12.17
CA LYS A 49 -13.23 -0.40 12.07
C LYS A 49 -14.11 0.84 12.15
N GLU A 50 -13.84 1.75 13.10
CA GLU A 50 -14.55 3.03 13.23
C GLU A 50 -14.46 3.86 11.95
N ASN A 51 -13.29 3.86 11.31
CA ASN A 51 -13.02 4.63 10.09
C ASN A 51 -13.32 3.86 8.79
N LYS A 52 -13.92 2.66 8.86
CA LYS A 52 -14.20 1.82 7.69
C LYS A 52 -12.95 1.53 6.82
N ILE A 53 -11.79 1.37 7.47
CA ILE A 53 -10.53 1.01 6.83
C ILE A 53 -10.29 -0.48 7.03
N ILE A 54 -9.95 -1.19 5.96
CA ILE A 54 -9.68 -2.64 6.01
C ILE A 54 -8.18 -2.85 6.17
N ILE A 55 -7.78 -3.36 7.34
CA ILE A 55 -6.39 -3.72 7.63
C ILE A 55 -6.31 -5.21 7.96
N LYS A 56 -5.32 -5.90 7.40
CA LYS A 56 -5.00 -7.31 7.72
C LYS A 56 -3.62 -7.44 8.31
N GLU A 57 -3.38 -8.53 9.03
CA GLU A 57 -2.12 -8.70 9.76
C GLU A 57 -0.91 -8.85 8.85
N ASP A 58 -1.00 -9.74 7.86
CA ASP A 58 0.17 -10.17 7.10
C ASP A 58 -0.03 -9.96 5.59
N LYS A 59 -1.17 -10.41 5.09
CA LYS A 59 -1.53 -10.34 3.67
C LYS A 59 -2.96 -9.88 3.48
N LEU A 60 -3.15 -9.00 2.52
CA LEU A 60 -4.47 -8.58 2.06
C LEU A 60 -4.56 -8.78 0.55
N ARG A 61 -5.45 -9.68 0.13
CA ARG A 61 -5.80 -9.85 -1.27
C ARG A 61 -7.00 -8.98 -1.60
N ILE A 62 -6.88 -8.19 -2.65
CA ILE A 62 -7.98 -7.39 -3.19
C ILE A 62 -8.14 -7.65 -4.68
N LYS A 63 -9.34 -7.39 -5.18
CA LYS A 63 -9.65 -7.43 -6.60
C LYS A 63 -10.26 -6.09 -6.98
N ILE A 64 -9.54 -5.32 -7.79
CA ILE A 64 -10.02 -4.06 -8.36
C ILE A 64 -10.23 -4.32 -9.85
N GLU A 65 -11.48 -4.21 -10.32
CA GLU A 65 -11.87 -4.61 -11.68
C GLU A 65 -11.42 -6.05 -12.04
N LYS A 66 -10.48 -6.19 -12.99
CA LYS A 66 -9.90 -7.46 -13.43
C LYS A 66 -8.55 -7.76 -12.77
N LEU A 67 -8.05 -6.86 -11.92
CA LEU A 67 -6.72 -6.93 -11.31
C LEU A 67 -6.79 -7.63 -9.95
N ASN A 68 -6.26 -8.84 -9.91
CA ASN A 68 -5.84 -9.49 -8.66
C ASN A 68 -4.61 -8.77 -8.08
N ILE A 69 -4.74 -8.17 -6.91
CA ILE A 69 -3.68 -7.43 -6.22
C ILE A 69 -3.45 -8.05 -4.83
N LEU A 70 -2.20 -8.10 -4.40
CA LEU A 70 -1.81 -8.48 -3.04
C LEU A 70 -1.08 -7.32 -2.36
N LEU A 71 -1.39 -7.09 -1.10
CA LEU A 71 -0.58 -6.26 -0.20
C LEU A 71 0.05 -7.17 0.85
N THR A 72 1.30 -6.89 1.18
CA THR A 72 2.02 -7.46 2.31
C THR A 72 3.03 -6.43 2.80
N HIS A 73 3.53 -6.53 4.03
CA HIS A 73 4.55 -5.59 4.48
C HIS A 73 5.95 -6.00 4.00
N TYR A 74 6.22 -7.31 3.95
CA TYR A 74 7.58 -7.83 3.84
C TYR A 74 8.01 -8.19 2.40
N PRO A 75 9.24 -7.83 1.99
CA PRO A 75 9.73 -8.07 0.63
C PRO A 75 9.89 -9.56 0.28
N GLU A 76 10.32 -10.41 1.23
CA GLU A 76 10.55 -11.83 0.94
C GLU A 76 9.23 -12.54 0.63
N THR A 77 8.17 -12.17 1.32
CA THR A 77 6.82 -12.68 1.09
C THR A 77 6.29 -12.20 -0.25
N ALA A 78 6.52 -10.93 -0.61
CA ALA A 78 6.15 -10.41 -1.92
C ALA A 78 6.85 -11.18 -3.06
N GLN A 79 8.18 -11.33 -2.98
CA GLN A 79 8.97 -12.05 -3.98
C GLN A 79 8.58 -13.52 -4.11
N ARG A 80 8.34 -14.21 -2.99
CA ARG A 80 7.92 -15.61 -2.98
C ARG A 80 6.56 -15.79 -3.64
N ILE A 81 5.60 -14.92 -3.34
CA ILE A 81 4.24 -15.03 -3.88
C ILE A 81 4.19 -14.63 -5.35
N ALA A 82 5.01 -13.68 -5.80
CA ALA A 82 5.09 -13.26 -7.20
C ALA A 82 5.38 -14.45 -8.14
N LYS A 83 6.20 -15.40 -7.70
CA LYS A 83 6.53 -16.64 -8.43
C LYS A 83 5.33 -17.56 -8.67
N THR A 84 4.23 -17.40 -7.92
CA THR A 84 3.01 -18.19 -8.11
C THR A 84 2.16 -17.75 -9.31
N ASN A 85 2.44 -16.57 -9.89
CA ASN A 85 1.68 -15.97 -11.01
C ASN A 85 0.17 -15.82 -10.75
N LYS A 86 -0.26 -15.77 -9.48
CA LYS A 86 -1.68 -15.62 -9.09
C LYS A 86 -2.15 -14.16 -9.09
N TYR A 87 -1.23 -13.20 -9.12
CA TYR A 87 -1.50 -11.79 -8.95
C TYR A 87 -0.93 -11.00 -10.13
N HIS A 88 -1.58 -9.89 -10.47
CA HIS A 88 -1.05 -8.95 -11.46
C HIS A 88 -0.05 -8.00 -10.80
N MET A 89 -0.34 -7.58 -9.57
CA MET A 89 0.48 -6.65 -8.80
C MET A 89 0.58 -7.10 -7.34
N ILE A 90 1.76 -6.95 -6.76
CA ILE A 90 2.02 -7.15 -5.34
C ILE A 90 2.70 -5.89 -4.81
N PHE A 91 2.09 -5.27 -3.82
CA PHE A 91 2.64 -4.10 -3.14
C PHE A 91 3.24 -4.51 -1.79
N TYR A 92 4.43 -3.97 -1.49
CA TYR A 92 5.14 -4.21 -0.23
C TYR A 92 5.85 -2.97 0.31
N GLY A 93 6.24 -3.00 1.59
CA GLY A 93 6.90 -1.90 2.29
C GLY A 93 8.18 -2.34 2.99
N HIS A 94 8.30 -2.03 4.28
CA HIS A 94 9.34 -2.45 5.23
C HIS A 94 10.73 -1.82 5.03
N ASN A 95 11.32 -1.87 3.83
CA ASN A 95 12.70 -1.45 3.62
C ASN A 95 12.86 0.00 3.11
N HIS A 96 11.75 0.76 3.02
CA HIS A 96 11.66 2.15 2.56
C HIS A 96 12.13 2.42 1.12
N LYS A 97 12.78 1.46 0.46
CA LYS A 97 13.44 1.63 -0.84
C LYS A 97 12.39 1.54 -1.94
N PRO A 98 12.08 2.65 -2.65
CA PRO A 98 11.16 2.59 -3.77
C PRO A 98 11.72 1.65 -4.85
N TRP A 99 10.90 0.71 -5.30
CA TRP A 99 11.34 -0.26 -6.30
C TRP A 99 10.15 -0.78 -7.09
N LYS A 100 10.36 -1.00 -8.38
CA LYS A 100 9.41 -1.69 -9.26
C LYS A 100 10.18 -2.73 -10.05
N GLU A 101 9.76 -3.98 -9.94
CA GLU A 101 10.28 -5.07 -10.75
C GLU A 101 9.16 -5.97 -11.25
N VAL A 102 9.49 -6.85 -12.19
CA VAL A 102 8.60 -7.89 -12.67
C VAL A 102 9.22 -9.23 -12.35
N ILE A 103 8.52 -10.04 -11.55
CA ILE A 103 8.90 -11.43 -11.28
C ILE A 103 7.90 -12.32 -12.00
N ALA A 104 8.40 -13.09 -12.96
CA ALA A 104 7.61 -13.87 -13.91
C ALA A 104 6.59 -12.99 -14.66
N LYS A 105 5.33 -12.94 -14.22
CA LYS A 105 4.27 -12.09 -14.83
C LYS A 105 3.65 -11.09 -13.86
N THR A 106 4.24 -10.95 -12.67
CA THR A 106 3.69 -10.15 -11.57
C THR A 106 4.55 -8.91 -11.35
N TYR A 107 3.94 -7.72 -11.30
CA TYR A 107 4.63 -6.52 -10.83
C TYR A 107 4.81 -6.60 -9.31
N VAL A 108 6.03 -6.40 -8.84
CA VAL A 108 6.38 -6.38 -7.41
C VAL A 108 6.90 -4.99 -7.07
N ILE A 109 6.18 -4.30 -6.20
CA ILE A 109 6.23 -2.83 -6.13
C ILE A 109 6.36 -2.41 -4.67
N ASN A 110 7.38 -1.60 -4.39
CA ASN A 110 7.49 -0.84 -3.17
C ASN A 110 7.26 0.65 -3.50
N PRO A 111 6.21 1.29 -2.96
CA PRO A 111 5.96 2.71 -3.17
C PRO A 111 6.99 3.62 -2.47
N GLY A 112 7.84 3.06 -1.61
CA GLY A 112 8.88 3.76 -0.87
C GLY A 112 8.41 4.19 0.53
N THR A 113 8.77 5.39 0.92
CA THR A 113 8.43 5.98 2.21
C THR A 113 7.70 7.30 2.00
N LEU A 114 6.55 7.49 2.65
CA LEU A 114 5.86 8.79 2.62
C LEU A 114 6.54 9.84 3.52
N ALA A 115 7.24 9.39 4.58
CA ALA A 115 7.90 10.26 5.53
C ALA A 115 9.26 10.81 5.05
N GLY A 116 9.75 10.36 3.89
CA GLY A 116 11.09 10.75 3.40
C GLY A 116 12.23 10.18 4.24
N MET A 117 12.01 9.07 4.94
CA MET A 117 13.01 8.46 5.82
C MET A 117 13.96 7.55 5.03
N PHE A 118 15.25 7.84 5.04
CA PHE A 118 16.34 7.15 4.29
C PHE A 118 16.29 7.33 2.76
N TYR A 119 15.11 7.48 2.18
CA TYR A 119 14.88 7.75 0.76
C TYR A 119 13.92 8.94 0.61
N ARG A 120 13.90 9.52 -0.60
CA ARG A 120 12.98 10.63 -0.92
C ARG A 120 11.53 10.22 -0.70
N ALA A 121 10.71 11.15 -0.25
CA ALA A 121 9.30 10.90 -0.01
C ALA A 121 8.61 10.50 -1.33
N SER A 122 7.94 9.34 -1.35
CA SER A 122 7.33 8.82 -2.57
C SER A 122 6.09 7.97 -2.31
N PHE A 123 5.27 7.83 -3.34
CA PHE A 123 4.17 6.88 -3.40
C PHE A 123 3.98 6.35 -4.82
N ALA A 124 3.21 5.26 -4.98
CA ALA A 124 2.87 4.72 -6.30
C ALA A 124 1.45 5.13 -6.70
N LEU A 125 1.27 5.51 -7.97
CA LEU A 125 -0.03 5.77 -8.58
C LEU A 125 -0.27 4.76 -9.70
N TYR A 126 -1.44 4.14 -9.68
CA TYR A 126 -1.87 3.22 -10.73
C TYR A 126 -3.19 3.68 -11.33
N ASP A 127 -3.18 3.95 -12.64
CA ASP A 127 -4.37 4.26 -13.41
C ASP A 127 -4.91 2.96 -14.04
N THR A 128 -6.12 2.55 -13.67
CA THR A 128 -6.74 1.31 -14.16
C THR A 128 -7.15 1.39 -15.64
N LYS A 129 -7.46 2.59 -16.15
CA LYS A 129 -7.88 2.82 -17.54
C LYS A 129 -6.67 2.77 -18.47
N THR A 130 -5.60 3.50 -18.15
CA THR A 130 -4.37 3.53 -18.97
C THR A 130 -3.40 2.40 -18.63
N ARG A 131 -3.62 1.69 -17.51
CA ARG A 131 -2.76 0.65 -16.94
C ARG A 131 -1.34 1.13 -16.62
N LYS A 132 -1.18 2.43 -16.38
CA LYS A 132 0.10 3.05 -16.12
C LYS A 132 0.39 3.00 -14.62
N LEU A 133 1.57 2.47 -14.28
CA LEU A 133 2.10 2.45 -12.91
C LEU A 133 3.28 3.40 -12.81
N GLU A 134 3.14 4.44 -11.99
CA GLU A 134 4.14 5.48 -11.79
C GLU A 134 4.54 5.59 -10.33
N LEU A 135 5.83 5.82 -10.09
CA LEU A 135 6.33 6.25 -8.80
C LEU A 135 6.36 7.77 -8.80
N ILE A 136 5.64 8.38 -7.86
CA ILE A 136 5.60 9.82 -7.67
C ILE A 136 6.54 10.17 -6.54
N ILE A 137 7.47 11.08 -6.80
CA ILE A 137 8.35 11.65 -5.78
C ILE A 137 7.76 12.97 -5.33
N LEU A 138 7.49 13.10 -4.03
CA LEU A 138 6.72 14.22 -3.47
C LEU A 138 7.37 15.57 -3.77
N ASP A 139 8.71 15.64 -3.64
CA ASP A 139 9.48 16.87 -3.88
C ASP A 139 9.47 17.33 -5.35
N GLU A 140 8.99 16.49 -6.28
CA GLU A 140 8.91 16.80 -7.71
C GLU A 140 7.50 17.24 -8.13
N LEU A 141 6.53 17.20 -7.20
CA LEU A 141 5.20 17.74 -7.42
C LEU A 141 5.26 19.27 -7.36
N LYS A 142 4.86 19.92 -8.45
CA LYS A 142 4.74 21.37 -8.57
C LYS A 142 3.42 21.87 -8.01
#